data_AF-A0A835VRD5-F1
#
_entry.id   AF-A0A835VRD5-F1
#
_cell.length_a   1.000
_cell.length_b   1.000
_cell.length_c   1.000
_cell.angle_alpha   90.00
_cell.angle_beta   90.00
_cell.angle_gamma   90.00
#
_symmetry.space_group_name_H-M   'P 1'
#
loop_
_entity.id
_entity.type
_entity.pdbx_description
1 polymer ?
#
loop_
_entity_poly.entity_id
_entity_poly.type
_entity_poly.pdbx_seq_one_letter_code
_entity_poly.pdbx_strand_id
1 'polypeptide(L)'
;MVTLVAVAAAASTTRTRAQVSDEAATAGAQAQAVADCFKGQDCLAKRTAWDHFTEDLPSCVVAARVWWSARPAGIPVTLVTQASAERLDQLRAQCATWRGPLAAALYLPLYNPSSHELSDESKQKLQAMVAGIDELFQKTEAGGSSSGSGCQLRLILLYELFADQKAMVLYPVNSLRNWARLMADTDLITNIDVDMIPSVSISDVLADPAKRAVYEEGCRTGSVYVWPAFETHCAGTSYADNVAVQGKASLPEALKKCLRRMRPKAPFSHNATNYDKWMTATEPYPITYSPQFEPWFLSWRWGTLWYDYRYRGYGKNKIVQAAAMNATGTAWRVSPDGYLVHRKHAESRVRKEFLKAKFSKKDMDALRGTVYEHVESLWKATGQELAAGTYMARLERRFTACMGQLPWWKRDAGSE
;
A
#
# COMPACT_ATOMS: atom_id res chain seq x y z
N MET A 1 -21.03 16.05 49.34
CA MET A 1 -20.38 14.90 48.69
C MET A 1 -20.04 15.31 47.26
N VAL A 2 -18.79 15.69 47.01
CA VAL A 2 -18.27 15.98 45.67
C VAL A 2 -17.20 14.95 45.40
N THR A 3 -17.46 14.02 44.49
CA THR A 3 -16.55 12.94 44.12
C THR A 3 -15.61 13.47 43.03
N LEU A 4 -14.35 13.72 43.37
CA LEU A 4 -13.29 13.98 42.39
C LEU A 4 -13.00 12.70 41.62
N VAL A 5 -13.19 12.73 40.31
CA VAL A 5 -12.70 11.71 39.38
C VAL A 5 -11.22 11.98 39.14
N ALA A 6 -10.36 11.04 39.55
CA ALA A 6 -8.93 11.09 39.28
C ALA A 6 -8.68 10.78 37.79
N VAL A 7 -8.12 11.75 37.07
CA VAL A 7 -7.56 11.53 35.73
C VAL A 7 -6.23 10.82 35.91
N ALA A 8 -6.15 9.56 35.49
CA ALA A 8 -4.88 8.82 35.44
C ALA A 8 -3.96 9.45 34.39
N ALA A 9 -2.89 10.11 34.82
CA ALA A 9 -1.80 10.53 33.95
C ALA A 9 -1.10 9.28 33.40
N ALA A 10 -1.03 9.15 32.07
CA ALA A 10 -0.23 8.13 31.42
C ALA A 10 1.25 8.34 31.81
N ALA A 11 1.81 7.36 32.52
CA ALA A 11 3.23 7.35 32.85
C ALA A 11 4.05 7.26 31.56
N SER A 12 4.80 8.31 31.24
CA SER A 12 5.83 8.27 30.19
C SER A 12 7.03 7.49 30.71
N THR A 13 7.09 6.21 30.40
CA THR A 13 8.22 5.34 30.78
C THR A 13 9.43 5.72 29.94
N THR A 14 10.45 6.29 30.58
CA THR A 14 11.73 6.60 29.92
C THR A 14 12.46 5.28 29.61
N ARG A 15 12.82 5.03 28.34
CA ARG A 15 13.50 3.77 27.94
C ARG A 15 14.95 3.75 28.39
N THR A 16 15.44 2.55 28.69
CA THR A 16 16.85 2.33 29.03
C THR A 16 17.72 2.31 27.77
N ARG A 17 19.01 2.63 27.92
CA ARG A 17 19.99 2.57 26.81
C ARG A 17 20.11 1.17 26.19
N ALA A 18 19.99 0.12 27.00
CA ALA A 18 20.05 -1.28 26.55
C ALA A 18 18.86 -1.66 25.66
N GLN A 19 17.65 -1.24 26.05
CA GLN A 19 16.45 -1.49 25.24
C GLN A 19 16.53 -0.79 23.87
N VAL A 20 17.05 0.44 23.84
CA VAL A 20 17.26 1.18 22.57
C VAL A 20 18.29 0.48 21.68
N SER A 21 19.37 -0.09 22.24
CA SER A 21 20.35 -0.84 21.45
C SER A 21 19.79 -2.14 20.88
N ASP A 22 18.94 -2.86 21.63
CA ASP A 22 18.33 -4.11 21.17
C ASP A 22 17.29 -3.86 20.06
N GLU A 23 16.46 -2.81 20.21
CA GLU A 23 15.51 -2.37 19.19
C GLU A 23 16.22 -2.01 17.87
N ALA A 24 17.34 -1.28 17.95
CA ALA A 24 18.14 -0.90 16.79
C ALA A 24 18.83 -2.10 16.12
N ALA A 25 19.37 -3.04 16.90
CA ALA A 25 19.96 -4.27 16.38
C ALA A 25 18.93 -5.13 15.65
N THR A 26 17.73 -5.26 16.23
CA THR A 26 16.60 -5.97 15.63
C THR A 26 16.19 -5.34 14.31
N ALA A 27 15.98 -4.02 14.27
CA ALA A 27 15.64 -3.28 13.06
C ALA A 27 16.70 -3.47 11.96
N GLY A 28 17.99 -3.39 12.32
CA GLY A 28 19.10 -3.66 11.40
C GLY A 28 19.06 -5.08 10.82
N ALA A 29 18.81 -6.09 11.65
CA ALA A 29 18.69 -7.48 11.21
C ALA A 29 17.48 -7.69 10.27
N GLN A 30 16.33 -7.07 10.57
CA GLN A 30 15.14 -7.14 9.72
C GLN A 30 15.38 -6.47 8.36
N ALA A 31 16.01 -5.29 8.34
CA ALA A 31 16.38 -4.62 7.10
C ALA A 31 17.34 -5.47 6.25
N GLN A 32 18.36 -6.07 6.88
CA GLN A 32 19.32 -6.93 6.20
C GLN A 32 18.67 -8.20 5.64
N ALA A 33 17.77 -8.84 6.39
CA ALA A 33 17.06 -10.04 5.95
C ALA A 33 16.25 -9.79 4.66
N VAL A 34 15.61 -8.61 4.56
CA VAL A 34 14.88 -8.22 3.34
C VAL A 34 15.85 -7.89 2.19
N ALA A 35 16.96 -7.19 2.46
CA ALA A 35 17.97 -6.89 1.45
C ALA A 35 18.59 -8.17 0.88
N ASP A 36 18.78 -9.19 1.71
CA ASP A 36 19.35 -10.49 1.34
C ASP A 36 18.50 -11.27 0.33
N CYS A 37 17.19 -10.99 0.27
CA CYS A 37 16.30 -11.58 -0.74
C CYS A 37 16.64 -11.20 -2.19
N PHE A 38 17.46 -10.16 -2.38
CA PHE A 38 17.90 -9.69 -3.69
C PHE A 38 19.33 -10.15 -4.04
N LYS A 39 20.03 -10.82 -3.11
CA LYS A 39 21.38 -11.35 -3.39
C LYS A 39 21.36 -12.37 -4.53
N GLY A 40 22.37 -12.29 -5.39
CA GLY A 40 22.53 -13.18 -6.55
C GLY A 40 21.45 -13.02 -7.62
N GLN A 41 20.74 -11.89 -7.67
CA GLN A 41 19.87 -11.54 -8.80
C GLN A 41 20.69 -10.87 -9.89
N ASP A 42 20.77 -11.51 -11.05
CA ASP A 42 21.37 -10.92 -12.25
C ASP A 42 20.34 -10.14 -13.07
N CYS A 43 19.82 -9.07 -12.48
CA CYS A 43 18.91 -8.16 -13.20
C CYS A 43 19.65 -7.20 -14.14
N LEU A 44 20.96 -7.04 -13.94
CA LEU A 44 21.82 -6.25 -14.81
C LEU A 44 21.94 -6.87 -16.20
N ALA A 45 22.05 -8.19 -16.32
CA ALA A 45 22.08 -8.87 -17.62
C ALA A 45 20.70 -8.98 -18.28
N LYS A 46 19.65 -9.22 -17.49
CA LYS A 46 18.30 -9.46 -18.03
C LYS A 46 17.66 -8.20 -18.62
N ARG A 47 17.64 -7.10 -17.86
CA ARG A 47 16.93 -5.84 -18.18
C ARG A 47 15.46 -6.08 -18.56
N THR A 48 14.68 -5.02 -18.69
CA THR A 48 13.25 -5.11 -19.01
C THR A 48 13.00 -4.48 -20.36
N ALA A 49 12.40 -5.27 -21.25
CA ALA A 49 11.91 -4.84 -22.55
C ALA A 49 10.38 -4.97 -22.59
N TRP A 50 9.76 -4.48 -23.66
CA TRP A 50 8.30 -4.45 -23.79
C TRP A 50 7.68 -5.85 -23.90
N ASP A 51 8.35 -6.75 -24.60
CA ASP A 51 7.98 -8.15 -24.78
C ASP A 51 7.83 -8.90 -23.44
N HIS A 52 8.69 -8.61 -22.45
CA HIS A 52 8.60 -9.18 -21.11
C HIS A 52 7.25 -8.89 -20.44
N PHE A 53 6.59 -7.78 -20.76
CA PHE A 53 5.25 -7.50 -20.27
C PHE A 53 4.17 -8.24 -21.04
N THR A 54 4.26 -8.28 -22.37
CA THR A 54 3.26 -9.01 -23.18
C THR A 54 3.35 -10.53 -23.02
N GLU A 55 4.48 -11.04 -22.54
CA GLU A 55 4.73 -12.45 -22.22
C GLU A 55 4.52 -12.79 -20.73
N ASP A 56 4.02 -11.85 -19.93
CA ASP A 56 3.77 -12.05 -18.49
C ASP A 56 5.02 -12.52 -17.70
N LEU A 57 6.23 -12.11 -18.12
CA LEU A 57 7.48 -12.42 -17.44
C LEU A 57 7.66 -11.50 -16.23
N PRO A 58 8.08 -12.00 -15.04
CA PRO A 58 8.21 -11.21 -13.81
C PRO A 58 9.22 -10.06 -13.92
N SER A 59 8.99 -8.97 -13.17
CA SER A 59 9.88 -7.80 -13.15
C SER A 59 11.21 -8.16 -12.49
N CYS A 60 12.30 -7.69 -13.08
CA CYS A 60 13.63 -7.86 -12.48
C CYS A 60 14.00 -6.61 -11.69
N VAL A 61 13.53 -6.57 -10.45
CA VAL A 61 13.78 -5.46 -9.51
C VAL A 61 15.01 -5.74 -8.65
N VAL A 62 15.79 -4.70 -8.36
CA VAL A 62 16.95 -4.75 -7.46
C VAL A 62 16.70 -3.86 -6.26
N ALA A 63 17.04 -4.33 -5.06
CA ALA A 63 17.03 -3.50 -3.86
C ALA A 63 18.28 -2.61 -3.82
N ALA A 64 18.06 -1.29 -3.86
CA ALA A 64 19.12 -0.33 -3.62
C ALA A 64 19.44 -0.23 -2.13
N ARG A 65 18.39 -0.18 -1.28
CA ARG A 65 18.52 -0.13 0.17
C ARG A 65 17.19 -0.46 0.85
N VAL A 66 17.29 -0.94 2.09
CA VAL A 66 16.17 -1.17 3.00
C VAL A 66 16.38 -0.33 4.26
N TRP A 67 15.30 0.25 4.77
CA TRP A 67 15.27 0.99 6.03
C TRP A 67 14.23 0.37 6.95
N TRP A 68 14.51 0.34 8.24
CA TRP A 68 13.60 -0.21 9.23
C TRP A 68 13.68 0.61 10.51
N SER A 69 12.55 1.19 10.91
CA SER A 69 12.44 2.00 12.12
C SER A 69 12.67 1.14 13.36
N ALA A 70 13.49 1.63 14.28
CA ALA A 70 13.69 1.01 15.59
C ALA A 70 12.67 1.52 16.62
N ARG A 71 11.80 2.46 16.23
CA ARG A 71 10.77 3.00 17.13
C ARG A 71 9.71 1.92 17.39
N PRO A 72 9.20 1.81 18.61
CA PRO A 72 8.11 0.90 18.92
C PRO A 72 6.85 1.34 18.18
N ALA A 73 6.07 0.34 17.78
CA ALA A 73 4.81 0.54 17.12
C ALA A 73 3.78 1.21 18.05
N GLY A 74 3.14 2.28 17.60
CA GLY A 74 2.05 2.92 18.36
C GLY A 74 0.72 2.16 18.28
N ILE A 75 0.51 1.40 17.20
CA ILE A 75 -0.58 0.44 17.03
C ILE A 75 -0.04 -0.82 16.34
N PRO A 76 -0.55 -2.04 16.65
CA PRO A 76 -0.07 -3.29 16.07
C PRO A 76 -0.72 -3.58 14.70
N VAL A 77 -0.74 -2.58 13.81
CA VAL A 77 -1.31 -2.69 12.45
C VAL A 77 -0.36 -2.06 11.45
N THR A 78 0.07 -2.83 10.45
CA THR A 78 0.96 -2.34 9.40
C THR A 78 0.14 -1.77 8.25
N LEU A 79 0.35 -0.49 7.94
CA LEU A 79 -0.09 0.09 6.67
C LEU A 79 0.90 -0.34 5.59
N VAL A 80 0.40 -0.95 4.53
CA VAL A 80 1.16 -1.37 3.36
C VAL A 80 0.86 -0.43 2.21
N THR A 81 1.90 0.13 1.61
CA THR A 81 1.77 0.97 0.42
C THR A 81 2.92 0.75 -0.57
N GLN A 82 2.77 1.32 -1.75
CA GLN A 82 3.85 1.44 -2.72
C GLN A 82 3.79 2.83 -3.34
N ALA A 83 4.93 3.30 -3.81
CA ALA A 83 4.98 4.56 -4.51
C ALA A 83 6.09 4.59 -5.55
N SER A 84 5.91 5.38 -6.59
CA SER A 84 7.04 5.82 -7.38
C SER A 84 7.90 6.77 -6.55
N ALA A 85 9.20 6.74 -6.79
CA ALA A 85 10.18 7.41 -5.93
C ALA A 85 9.99 8.94 -5.88
N GLU A 86 9.33 9.55 -6.87
CA GLU A 86 8.96 10.98 -6.88
C GLU A 86 7.76 11.34 -5.98
N ARG A 87 7.15 10.37 -5.27
CA ARG A 87 5.98 10.59 -4.41
C ARG A 87 6.31 10.61 -2.91
N LEU A 88 7.56 10.91 -2.53
CA LEU A 88 7.97 10.96 -1.12
C LEU A 88 7.11 11.90 -0.26
N ASP A 89 6.61 13.00 -0.82
CA ASP A 89 5.73 13.91 -0.09
C ASP A 89 4.36 13.28 0.26
N GLN A 90 3.85 12.37 -0.58
CA GLN A 90 2.63 11.63 -0.29
C GLN A 90 2.89 10.61 0.84
N LEU A 91 4.01 9.90 0.76
CA LEU A 91 4.43 8.96 1.79
C LEU A 91 4.63 9.67 3.14
N ARG A 92 5.25 10.85 3.13
CA ARG A 92 5.41 11.69 4.33
C ARG A 92 4.05 12.05 4.93
N ALA A 93 3.10 12.51 4.12
CA ALA A 93 1.77 12.87 4.59
C ALA A 93 1.00 11.66 5.15
N GLN A 94 1.08 10.50 4.49
CA GLN A 94 0.45 9.26 4.96
C GLN A 94 1.06 8.78 6.27
N CYS A 95 2.39 8.86 6.40
CA CYS A 95 3.09 8.53 7.64
C CYS A 95 2.77 9.49 8.80
N ALA A 96 2.47 10.75 8.51
CA ALA A 96 2.20 11.76 9.53
C ALA A 96 0.91 11.48 10.34
N THR A 97 -0.09 10.82 9.74
CA THR A 97 -1.38 10.52 10.40
C THR A 97 -1.49 9.06 10.87
N TRP A 98 -0.71 8.15 10.29
CA TRP A 98 -0.66 6.75 10.71
C TRP A 98 0.22 6.58 11.95
N ARG A 99 -0.28 5.89 12.98
CA ARG A 99 0.45 5.70 14.26
C ARG A 99 1.09 4.31 14.41
N GLY A 100 0.97 3.46 13.40
CA GLY A 100 1.56 2.13 13.39
C GLY A 100 2.74 2.02 12.43
N PRO A 101 3.24 0.80 12.23
CA PRO A 101 4.19 0.55 11.17
C PRO A 101 3.62 0.90 9.80
N LEU A 102 4.46 1.46 8.94
CA LEU A 102 4.16 1.75 7.55
C LEU A 102 5.23 1.10 6.68
N ALA A 103 4.86 0.04 5.98
CA ALA A 103 5.70 -0.65 5.03
C ALA A 103 5.47 -0.12 3.61
N ALA A 104 6.52 0.43 2.98
CA ALA A 104 6.45 0.98 1.64
C ALA A 104 7.54 0.46 0.71
N ALA A 105 7.14 0.04 -0.48
CA ALA A 105 8.06 -0.21 -1.60
C ALA A 105 8.09 1.01 -2.51
N LEU A 106 9.26 1.65 -2.59
CA LEU A 106 9.55 2.77 -3.46
C LEU A 106 10.19 2.28 -4.75
N TYR A 107 9.79 2.84 -5.89
CA TYR A 107 10.23 2.34 -7.20
C TYR A 107 10.86 3.41 -8.08
N LEU A 108 12.03 3.08 -8.64
CA LEU A 108 12.81 3.93 -9.54
C LEU A 108 13.10 3.18 -10.87
N PRO A 109 12.41 3.52 -11.97
CA PRO A 109 12.76 2.98 -13.28
C PRO A 109 14.00 3.70 -13.84
N LEU A 110 14.97 2.93 -14.36
CA LEU A 110 16.20 3.43 -14.95
C LEU A 110 16.37 2.89 -16.36
N TYR A 111 16.71 3.76 -17.32
CA TYR A 111 16.97 3.36 -18.70
C TYR A 111 18.42 2.92 -18.86
N ASN A 112 18.64 1.73 -19.41
CA ASN A 112 19.96 1.10 -19.54
C ASN A 112 20.07 0.18 -20.78
N PRO A 113 20.05 0.73 -22.01
CA PRO A 113 19.88 -0.04 -23.25
C PRO A 113 21.07 -0.92 -23.65
N SER A 114 22.31 -0.52 -23.32
CA SER A 114 23.52 -1.15 -23.88
C SER A 114 24.58 -1.54 -22.85
N SER A 115 24.32 -1.31 -21.57
CA SER A 115 25.30 -1.51 -20.51
C SER A 115 24.84 -2.59 -19.53
N HIS A 116 25.78 -3.42 -19.08
CA HIS A 116 25.60 -4.33 -17.94
C HIS A 116 25.92 -3.65 -16.60
N GLU A 117 26.29 -2.37 -16.64
CA GLU A 117 26.47 -1.51 -15.49
C GLU A 117 25.51 -0.32 -15.54
N LEU A 118 25.25 0.30 -14.39
CA LEU A 118 24.50 1.56 -14.35
C LEU A 118 25.31 2.67 -15.04
N SER A 119 24.66 3.48 -15.88
CA SER A 119 25.23 4.74 -16.35
C SER A 119 25.49 5.70 -15.18
N ASP A 120 26.43 6.63 -15.35
CA ASP A 120 26.74 7.60 -14.28
C ASP A 120 25.53 8.47 -13.93
N GLU A 121 24.71 8.85 -14.90
CA GLU A 121 23.42 9.52 -14.67
C GLU A 121 22.48 8.67 -13.81
N SER A 122 22.37 7.37 -14.11
CA SER A 122 21.54 6.44 -13.33
C SER A 122 22.07 6.25 -11.91
N LYS A 123 23.40 6.16 -11.74
CA LYS A 123 24.06 6.11 -10.43
C LYS A 123 23.75 7.37 -9.61
N GLN A 124 23.92 8.55 -10.21
CA GLN A 124 23.64 9.84 -9.54
C GLN A 124 22.16 9.95 -9.15
N LYS A 125 21.24 9.58 -10.05
CA LYS A 125 19.79 9.57 -9.76
C LYS A 125 19.44 8.62 -8.62
N LEU A 126 20.03 7.42 -8.62
CA LEU A 126 19.83 6.44 -7.56
C LEU A 126 20.38 6.94 -6.21
N GLN A 127 21.59 7.50 -6.20
CA GLN A 127 22.21 8.09 -5.01
C GLN A 127 21.40 9.26 -4.46
N ALA A 128 20.94 10.17 -5.31
CA ALA A 128 20.08 11.28 -4.90
C ALA A 128 18.76 10.79 -4.29
N MET A 129 18.18 9.72 -4.85
CA MET A 129 16.96 9.12 -4.30
C MET A 129 17.20 8.46 -2.93
N VAL A 130 18.30 7.72 -2.78
CA VAL A 130 18.71 7.14 -1.50
C VAL A 130 18.87 8.24 -0.44
N ALA A 131 19.55 9.35 -0.79
CA ALA A 131 19.75 10.48 0.11
C ALA A 131 18.42 11.14 0.52
N GLY A 132 17.49 11.33 -0.41
CA GLY A 132 16.16 11.89 -0.09
C GLY A 132 15.32 10.98 0.80
N ILE A 133 15.43 9.66 0.64
CA ILE A 133 14.76 8.68 1.51
C ILE A 133 15.43 8.64 2.89
N ASP A 134 16.77 8.71 2.96
CA ASP A 134 17.50 8.83 4.22
C ASP A 134 17.02 10.04 5.02
N GLU A 135 16.89 11.20 4.37
CA GLU A 135 16.39 12.43 5.01
C GLU A 135 14.95 12.26 5.53
N LEU A 136 14.06 11.67 4.71
CA LEU A 136 12.69 11.37 5.13
C LEU A 136 12.66 10.43 6.34
N PHE A 137 13.46 9.36 6.31
CA PHE A 137 13.54 8.36 7.36
C PHE A 137 14.05 8.99 8.66
N GLN A 138 15.16 9.72 8.62
CA GLN A 138 15.73 10.41 9.79
C GLN A 138 14.76 11.42 10.40
N LYS A 139 14.07 12.24 9.58
CA LYS A 139 13.04 13.18 10.05
C LYS A 139 11.89 12.48 10.77
N THR A 140 11.49 11.31 10.26
CA THR A 140 10.44 10.50 10.87
C THR A 140 10.90 9.88 12.19
N GLU A 141 12.13 9.37 12.24
CA GLU A 141 12.71 8.80 13.47
C GLU A 141 12.89 9.84 14.58
N ALA A 142 13.19 11.09 14.24
CA ALA A 142 13.28 12.20 15.19
C ALA A 142 11.91 12.59 15.82
N GLY A 143 10.79 12.00 15.38
CA GLY A 143 9.46 12.25 15.95
C GLY A 143 8.78 13.53 15.48
N GLY A 144 9.21 14.10 14.34
CA GLY A 144 8.85 15.45 13.90
C GLY A 144 7.51 15.64 13.18
N SER A 145 6.46 14.87 13.47
CA SER A 145 5.14 15.17 12.91
C SER A 145 4.38 16.16 13.79
N SER A 146 3.80 17.21 13.19
CA SER A 146 2.95 18.18 13.90
C SER A 146 1.66 17.58 14.47
N SER A 147 1.30 16.36 14.07
CA SER A 147 0.09 15.63 14.47
C SER A 147 0.32 14.43 15.40
N GLY A 148 1.55 14.21 15.90
CA GLY A 148 1.91 13.12 16.81
C GLY A 148 3.27 12.49 16.52
N SER A 149 3.54 11.28 17.03
CA SER A 149 4.80 10.57 16.79
C SER A 149 5.02 10.11 15.33
N GLY A 150 3.98 10.14 14.51
CA GLY A 150 3.98 9.58 13.14
C GLY A 150 4.16 8.05 13.11
N CYS A 151 4.34 7.53 11.91
CA CYS A 151 4.43 6.09 11.64
C CYS A 151 5.83 5.51 11.85
N GLN A 152 5.94 4.20 12.06
CA GLN A 152 7.23 3.50 12.08
C GLN A 152 7.55 3.01 10.66
N LEU A 153 8.49 3.67 9.97
CA LEU A 153 8.76 3.37 8.56
C LEU A 153 9.52 2.06 8.37
N ARG A 154 9.09 1.28 7.37
CA ARG A 154 9.82 0.16 6.79
C ARG A 154 9.86 0.36 5.28
N LEU A 155 11.01 0.74 4.76
CA LEU A 155 11.14 1.17 3.37
C LEU A 155 12.05 0.23 2.61
N ILE A 156 11.72 -0.01 1.35
CA ILE A 156 12.65 -0.57 0.39
C ILE A 156 12.64 0.29 -0.87
N LEU A 157 13.82 0.72 -1.31
CA LEU A 157 13.98 1.34 -2.63
C LEU A 157 14.34 0.24 -3.62
N LEU A 158 13.44 -0.01 -4.55
CA LEU A 158 13.59 -0.92 -5.66
C LEU A 158 13.86 -0.13 -6.94
N TYR A 159 14.79 -0.59 -7.76
CA TYR A 159 14.96 -0.08 -9.11
C TYR A 159 14.90 -1.22 -10.13
N GLU A 160 14.49 -0.89 -11.34
CA GLU A 160 14.41 -1.82 -12.47
C GLU A 160 15.08 -1.18 -13.68
N LEU A 161 15.83 -1.98 -14.42
CA LEU A 161 16.58 -1.54 -15.58
C LEU A 161 15.81 -1.84 -16.84
N PHE A 162 15.63 -0.83 -17.69
CA PHE A 162 14.90 -0.95 -18.94
C PHE A 162 15.85 -0.89 -20.13
N ALA A 163 15.80 -1.90 -20.99
CA ALA A 163 16.46 -1.84 -22.28
C ALA A 163 15.67 -0.97 -23.28
N ASP A 164 14.37 -0.79 -23.02
CA ASP A 164 13.43 -0.10 -23.89
C ASP A 164 12.74 1.06 -23.15
N GLN A 165 12.87 2.26 -23.70
CA GLN A 165 12.32 3.46 -23.09
C GLN A 165 10.78 3.44 -23.01
N LYS A 166 10.09 2.80 -23.97
CA LYS A 166 8.62 2.69 -23.93
C LYS A 166 8.16 1.76 -22.81
N ALA A 167 8.96 0.75 -22.47
CA ALA A 167 8.69 -0.18 -21.37
C ALA A 167 8.75 0.47 -19.98
N MET A 168 9.38 1.64 -19.82
CA MET A 168 9.43 2.34 -18.53
C MET A 168 8.05 2.79 -18.00
N VAL A 169 7.00 2.71 -18.82
CA VAL A 169 5.60 2.91 -18.40
C VAL A 169 5.06 1.74 -17.56
N LEU A 170 5.73 0.58 -17.60
CA LEU A 170 5.31 -0.68 -16.98
C LEU A 170 5.64 -0.68 -15.49
N TYR A 171 4.94 0.16 -14.74
CA TYR A 171 5.06 0.25 -13.30
C TYR A 171 4.64 -1.08 -12.63
N PRO A 172 5.53 -1.80 -11.90
CA PRO A 172 5.24 -3.15 -11.39
C PRO A 172 4.41 -3.11 -10.09
N VAL A 173 3.25 -2.44 -10.15
CA VAL A 173 2.43 -2.06 -8.99
C VAL A 173 2.14 -3.22 -8.03
N ASN A 174 1.81 -4.40 -8.56
CA ASN A 174 1.44 -5.55 -7.75
C ASN A 174 2.66 -6.23 -7.10
N SER A 175 3.78 -6.33 -7.82
CA SER A 175 5.05 -6.75 -7.25
C SER A 175 5.47 -5.82 -6.11
N LEU A 176 5.34 -4.51 -6.29
CA LEU A 176 5.69 -3.52 -5.26
C LEU A 176 4.78 -3.64 -4.02
N ARG A 177 3.47 -3.87 -4.21
CA ARG A 177 2.56 -4.17 -3.09
C ARG A 177 2.97 -5.42 -2.33
N ASN A 178 3.40 -6.47 -3.03
CA ASN A 178 3.89 -7.71 -2.43
C ASN A 178 5.18 -7.45 -1.63
N TRP A 179 6.18 -6.78 -2.20
CA TRP A 179 7.44 -6.43 -1.52
C TRP A 179 7.22 -5.53 -0.30
N ALA A 180 6.30 -4.56 -0.39
CA ALA A 180 5.92 -3.75 0.76
C ALA A 180 5.26 -4.61 1.85
N ARG A 181 4.28 -5.44 1.49
CA ARG A 181 3.60 -6.35 2.43
C ARG A 181 4.56 -7.34 3.06
N LEU A 182 5.61 -7.73 2.37
CA LEU A 182 6.62 -8.65 2.89
C LEU A 182 7.31 -8.11 4.15
N MET A 183 7.40 -6.78 4.30
CA MET A 183 7.93 -6.12 5.51
C MET A 183 6.86 -5.90 6.60
N ALA A 184 5.62 -6.38 6.41
CA ALA A 184 4.61 -6.34 7.46
C ALA A 184 4.83 -7.49 8.46
N ASP A 185 5.05 -7.14 9.72
CA ASP A 185 5.30 -8.04 10.86
C ASP A 185 4.19 -8.02 11.91
N THR A 186 3.04 -7.41 11.59
CA THR A 186 1.86 -7.34 12.45
C THR A 186 0.75 -8.26 11.95
N ASP A 187 -0.12 -8.73 12.84
CA ASP A 187 -1.22 -9.63 12.46
C ASP A 187 -2.27 -8.98 11.57
N LEU A 188 -2.55 -7.70 11.76
CA LEU A 188 -3.43 -6.94 10.88
C LEU A 188 -2.63 -6.08 9.92
N ILE A 189 -3.11 -5.99 8.69
CA ILE A 189 -2.57 -5.13 7.63
C ILE A 189 -3.67 -4.33 6.95
N THR A 190 -3.28 -3.22 6.33
CA THR A 190 -4.15 -2.45 5.45
C THR A 190 -3.40 -2.02 4.19
N ASN A 191 -3.96 -2.26 3.01
CA ASN A 191 -3.33 -1.95 1.73
C ASN A 191 -3.90 -0.64 1.18
N ILE A 192 -3.15 0.45 1.33
CA ILE A 192 -3.59 1.81 1.05
C ILE A 192 -2.68 2.44 -0.01
N ASP A 193 -3.27 3.06 -1.04
CA ASP A 193 -2.46 3.79 -2.04
C ASP A 193 -1.81 5.01 -1.38
N VAL A 194 -0.58 5.38 -1.77
CA VAL A 194 0.23 6.38 -1.06
C VAL A 194 -0.41 7.78 -0.99
N ASP A 195 -1.30 8.08 -1.93
CA ASP A 195 -2.05 9.33 -2.04
C ASP A 195 -3.35 9.34 -1.23
N MET A 196 -3.63 8.28 -0.48
CA MET A 196 -4.78 8.17 0.41
C MET A 196 -4.31 8.29 1.86
N ILE A 197 -4.71 9.38 2.53
CA ILE A 197 -4.31 9.69 3.90
C ILE A 197 -5.34 9.10 4.87
N PRO A 198 -4.96 8.17 5.76
CA PRO A 198 -5.85 7.68 6.80
C PRO A 198 -6.18 8.78 7.80
N SER A 199 -7.46 8.90 8.16
CA SER A 199 -7.88 9.81 9.22
C SER A 199 -7.33 9.34 10.57
N VAL A 200 -6.97 10.28 11.45
CA VAL A 200 -6.45 9.96 12.80
C VAL A 200 -7.44 9.16 13.64
N SER A 201 -8.75 9.27 13.37
CA SER A 201 -9.78 8.51 14.09
C SER A 201 -9.64 6.99 13.89
N ILE A 202 -9.11 6.53 12.75
CA ILE A 202 -8.79 5.11 12.55
C ILE A 202 -7.67 4.71 13.51
N SER A 203 -6.60 5.50 13.56
CA SER A 203 -5.46 5.24 14.45
C SER A 203 -5.88 5.26 15.92
N ASP A 204 -6.77 6.19 16.32
CA ASP A 204 -7.32 6.25 17.68
C ASP A 204 -8.09 4.98 18.04
N VAL A 205 -8.93 4.47 17.14
CA VAL A 205 -9.69 3.24 17.36
C VAL A 205 -8.81 2.00 17.39
N LEU A 206 -7.80 1.92 16.53
CA LEU A 206 -6.87 0.79 16.53
C LEU A 206 -5.90 0.80 17.71
N ALA A 207 -5.72 1.95 18.37
CA ALA A 207 -4.94 2.05 19.61
C ALA A 207 -5.70 1.45 20.81
N ASP A 208 -7.02 1.59 20.84
CA ASP A 208 -7.89 1.01 21.86
C ASP A 208 -7.90 -0.53 21.76
N PRO A 209 -7.38 -1.28 22.75
CA PRO A 209 -7.32 -2.73 22.69
C PRO A 209 -8.68 -3.41 22.59
N ALA A 210 -9.72 -2.87 23.23
CA ALA A 210 -11.06 -3.47 23.22
C ALA A 210 -11.70 -3.33 21.84
N LYS A 211 -11.59 -2.15 21.22
CA LYS A 211 -12.09 -1.94 19.85
C LYS A 211 -11.27 -2.70 18.83
N ARG A 212 -9.95 -2.72 18.98
CA ARG A 212 -9.05 -3.47 18.09
C ARG A 212 -9.35 -4.97 18.11
N ALA A 213 -9.64 -5.55 19.28
CA ALA A 213 -9.97 -6.98 19.39
C ALA A 213 -11.17 -7.38 18.51
N VAL A 214 -12.17 -6.51 18.34
CA VAL A 214 -13.32 -6.75 17.45
C VAL A 214 -12.87 -6.85 15.99
N TYR A 215 -11.95 -5.98 15.56
CA TYR A 215 -11.37 -6.04 14.22
C TYR A 215 -10.49 -7.27 14.04
N GLU A 216 -9.66 -7.62 15.04
CA GLU A 216 -8.78 -8.78 15.01
C GLU A 216 -9.58 -10.08 14.87
N GLU A 217 -10.61 -10.26 15.70
CA GLU A 217 -11.49 -11.42 15.65
C GLU A 217 -12.18 -11.53 14.29
N GLY A 218 -12.87 -10.47 13.87
CA GLY A 218 -13.57 -10.51 12.58
C GLY A 218 -12.63 -10.76 11.40
N CYS A 219 -11.42 -10.18 11.42
CA CYS A 219 -10.42 -10.44 10.38
C CYS A 219 -9.95 -11.90 10.37
N ARG A 220 -9.73 -12.51 11.53
CA ARG A 220 -9.32 -13.92 11.66
C ARG A 220 -10.43 -14.87 11.22
N THR A 221 -11.69 -14.49 11.41
CA THR A 221 -12.86 -15.28 10.97
C THR A 221 -13.33 -14.93 9.55
N GLY A 222 -12.48 -14.31 8.72
CA GLY A 222 -12.74 -14.11 7.29
C GLY A 222 -13.44 -12.80 6.89
N SER A 223 -13.61 -11.84 7.81
CA SER A 223 -14.08 -10.49 7.46
C SER A 223 -12.94 -9.58 7.02
N VAL A 224 -13.28 -8.57 6.22
CA VAL A 224 -12.42 -7.41 5.96
C VAL A 224 -13.20 -6.13 6.18
N TYR A 225 -12.51 -5.09 6.62
CA TYR A 225 -13.13 -3.83 6.99
C TYR A 225 -12.69 -2.70 6.06
N VAL A 226 -13.55 -2.38 5.10
CA VAL A 226 -13.37 -1.30 4.13
C VAL A 226 -13.47 0.06 4.83
N TRP A 227 -12.54 0.94 4.52
CA TRP A 227 -12.55 2.33 4.94
C TRP A 227 -13.16 3.19 3.83
N PRO A 228 -14.23 3.96 4.11
CA PRO A 228 -14.77 4.91 3.15
C PRO A 228 -13.73 5.92 2.72
N ALA A 229 -13.87 6.40 1.49
CA ALA A 229 -12.90 7.31 0.91
C ALA A 229 -13.58 8.61 0.47
N PHE A 230 -12.87 9.71 0.69
CA PHE A 230 -13.25 11.03 0.24
C PHE A 230 -12.16 11.59 -0.66
N GLU A 231 -12.50 12.53 -1.52
CA GLU A 231 -11.55 13.23 -2.37
C GLU A 231 -11.67 14.74 -2.22
N THR A 232 -10.53 15.42 -2.25
CA THR A 232 -10.50 16.87 -2.32
C THR A 232 -10.69 17.32 -3.77
N HIS A 233 -11.59 18.28 -3.98
CA HIS A 233 -11.92 18.78 -5.33
C HIS A 233 -11.55 20.25 -5.55
N CYS A 234 -11.20 20.95 -4.48
CA CYS A 234 -10.55 22.26 -4.47
C CYS A 234 -9.48 22.32 -3.38
N ALA A 235 -8.85 23.49 -3.21
CA ALA A 235 -7.72 23.73 -2.30
C ALA A 235 -6.44 22.94 -2.62
N GLY A 236 -5.37 23.25 -1.87
CA GLY A 236 -4.09 22.56 -1.95
C GLY A 236 -4.07 21.25 -1.16
N THR A 237 -2.95 20.54 -1.22
CA THR A 237 -2.75 19.25 -0.54
C THR A 237 -2.94 19.31 0.97
N SER A 238 -2.58 20.44 1.61
CA SER A 238 -2.74 20.65 3.05
C SER A 238 -4.19 20.55 3.53
N TYR A 239 -5.18 20.76 2.66
CA TYR A 239 -6.58 20.57 3.02
C TYR A 239 -6.90 19.10 3.29
N ALA A 240 -6.36 18.18 2.48
CA ALA A 240 -6.52 16.74 2.72
C ALA A 240 -5.86 16.33 4.04
N ASP A 241 -4.64 16.84 4.28
CA ASP A 241 -3.86 16.59 5.49
C ASP A 241 -4.66 17.04 6.74
N ASN A 242 -5.22 18.25 6.70
CA ASN A 242 -6.03 18.80 7.80
C ASN A 242 -7.31 18.02 8.05
N VAL A 243 -8.05 17.63 7.01
CA VAL A 243 -9.28 16.83 7.17
C VAL A 243 -8.95 15.51 7.85
N ALA A 244 -7.90 14.81 7.39
CA ALA A 244 -7.47 13.56 7.99
C ALA A 244 -7.08 13.72 9.48
N VAL A 245 -6.39 14.81 9.84
CA VAL A 245 -6.01 15.11 11.23
C VAL A 245 -7.20 15.50 12.11
N GLN A 246 -8.21 16.17 11.57
CA GLN A 246 -9.40 16.57 12.34
C GLN A 246 -10.37 15.42 12.62
N GLY A 247 -10.19 14.27 11.96
CA GLY A 247 -10.96 13.05 12.24
C GLY A 247 -12.41 13.09 11.72
N LYS A 248 -13.25 12.15 12.14
CA LYS A 248 -14.61 11.95 11.58
C LYS A 248 -15.56 13.11 11.87
N ALA A 249 -15.38 13.80 13.01
CA ALA A 249 -16.25 14.90 13.42
C ALA A 249 -16.18 16.14 12.51
N SER A 250 -15.11 16.32 11.73
CA SER A 250 -14.96 17.46 10.81
C SER A 250 -15.68 17.27 9.48
N LEU A 251 -16.09 16.04 9.14
CA LEU A 251 -16.63 15.69 7.83
C LEU A 251 -17.88 16.49 7.43
N PRO A 252 -18.88 16.77 8.30
CA PRO A 252 -20.04 17.56 7.92
C PRO A 252 -19.67 18.95 7.39
N GLU A 253 -18.64 19.58 7.94
CA GLU A 253 -18.17 20.90 7.50
C GLU A 253 -17.24 20.79 6.30
N ALA A 254 -16.37 19.78 6.26
CA ALA A 254 -15.48 19.54 5.12
C ALA A 254 -16.26 19.26 3.82
N LEU A 255 -17.38 18.52 3.92
CA LEU A 255 -18.26 18.18 2.80
C LEU A 255 -19.00 19.39 2.20
N LYS A 256 -19.17 20.47 2.96
CA LYS A 256 -19.72 21.75 2.45
C LYS A 256 -18.66 22.60 1.72
N LYS A 257 -17.39 22.23 1.84
CA LYS A 257 -16.23 22.99 1.36
C LYS A 257 -15.54 22.24 0.22
N CYS A 258 -14.32 21.75 0.46
CA CYS A 258 -13.47 21.15 -0.59
C CYS A 258 -13.43 19.63 -0.55
N LEU A 259 -14.26 18.97 0.27
CA LEU A 259 -14.35 17.51 0.34
C LEU A 259 -15.60 16.97 -0.36
N ARG A 260 -15.50 15.82 -1.01
CA ARG A 260 -16.65 15.05 -1.49
C ARG A 260 -16.41 13.55 -1.35
N ARG A 261 -17.46 12.74 -1.46
CA ARG A 261 -17.34 11.27 -1.54
C ARG A 261 -16.47 10.89 -2.73
N MET A 262 -15.62 9.86 -2.57
CA MET A 262 -14.78 9.35 -3.66
C MET A 262 -15.63 9.01 -4.88
N ARG A 263 -15.29 9.57 -6.05
CA ARG A 263 -16.08 9.31 -7.25
C ARG A 263 -15.77 7.92 -7.81
N PRO A 264 -16.80 7.16 -8.24
CA PRO A 264 -16.55 5.91 -8.95
C PRO A 264 -15.83 6.17 -10.28
N LYS A 265 -14.66 5.53 -10.48
CA LYS A 265 -13.91 5.57 -11.75
C LYS A 265 -14.51 4.63 -12.82
N ALA A 266 -15.33 3.69 -12.37
CA ALA A 266 -16.19 2.79 -13.11
C ALA A 266 -17.45 2.52 -12.25
N PRO A 267 -18.60 2.13 -12.82
CA PRO A 267 -19.91 2.09 -12.14
C PRO A 267 -19.90 1.45 -10.74
N PHE A 268 -19.01 0.48 -10.49
CA PHE A 268 -18.96 -0.33 -9.27
C PHE A 268 -17.69 -0.18 -8.42
N SER A 269 -16.70 0.60 -8.87
CA SER A 269 -15.36 0.70 -8.22
C SER A 269 -15.38 1.08 -6.73
N HIS A 270 -15.86 2.29 -6.39
CA HIS A 270 -15.90 2.80 -5.01
C HIS A 270 -17.34 3.02 -4.50
N ASN A 271 -18.34 2.47 -5.20
CA ASN A 271 -19.75 2.78 -4.97
C ASN A 271 -20.45 1.79 -4.01
N ALA A 272 -19.74 0.81 -3.46
CA ALA A 272 -20.33 -0.22 -2.61
C ALA A 272 -20.54 0.25 -1.14
N THR A 273 -19.97 1.41 -0.78
CA THR A 273 -20.14 2.01 0.55
C THR A 273 -21.41 2.86 0.60
N ASN A 274 -22.33 2.53 1.50
CA ASN A 274 -23.45 3.42 1.83
C ASN A 274 -22.96 4.56 2.75
N TYR A 275 -22.56 5.69 2.17
CA TYR A 275 -22.02 6.83 2.92
C TYR A 275 -23.04 7.47 3.86
N ASP A 276 -24.32 7.52 3.48
CA ASP A 276 -25.38 8.12 4.32
C ASP A 276 -25.55 7.32 5.62
N LYS A 277 -25.55 5.99 5.53
CA LYS A 277 -25.50 5.10 6.71
C LYS A 277 -24.19 5.26 7.49
N TRP A 278 -23.06 5.34 6.80
CA TRP A 278 -21.74 5.38 7.45
C TRP A 278 -21.55 6.58 8.39
N MET A 279 -22.12 7.74 8.04
CA MET A 279 -21.96 8.98 8.82
C MET A 279 -22.41 8.82 10.27
N THR A 280 -23.42 7.97 10.52
CA THR A 280 -24.00 7.73 11.85
C THR A 280 -23.78 6.30 12.37
N ALA A 281 -23.23 5.40 11.56
CA ALA A 281 -22.94 4.03 11.97
C ALA A 281 -21.94 4.00 13.14
N THR A 282 -22.27 3.21 14.16
CA THR A 282 -21.40 2.87 15.29
C THR A 282 -20.88 1.44 15.21
N GLU A 283 -21.49 0.61 14.35
CA GLU A 283 -21.15 -0.79 14.15
C GLU A 283 -20.78 -1.08 12.69
N PRO A 284 -19.85 -2.01 12.42
CA PRO A 284 -19.54 -2.43 11.06
C PRO A 284 -20.75 -3.05 10.36
N TYR A 285 -20.99 -2.66 9.11
CA TYR A 285 -22.13 -3.15 8.32
C TYR A 285 -21.68 -3.81 7.01
N PRO A 286 -22.44 -4.81 6.50
CA PRO A 286 -22.03 -5.57 5.33
C PRO A 286 -22.07 -4.75 4.04
N ILE A 287 -21.21 -5.12 3.11
CA ILE A 287 -21.20 -4.66 1.73
C ILE A 287 -21.71 -5.79 0.85
N THR A 288 -22.64 -5.49 -0.06
CA THR A 288 -22.92 -6.37 -1.20
C THR A 288 -21.80 -6.21 -2.21
N TYR A 289 -20.92 -7.21 -2.31
CA TYR A 289 -19.83 -7.19 -3.27
C TYR A 289 -20.34 -7.03 -4.70
N SER A 290 -19.62 -6.28 -5.52
CA SER A 290 -19.91 -6.11 -6.95
C SER A 290 -18.65 -6.27 -7.79
N PRO A 291 -18.75 -6.74 -9.04
CA PRO A 291 -17.60 -6.85 -9.92
C PRO A 291 -16.88 -5.52 -10.09
N GLN A 292 -15.54 -5.56 -10.17
CA GLN A 292 -14.70 -4.36 -10.26
C GLN A 292 -14.66 -3.49 -9.00
N PHE A 293 -15.12 -4.00 -7.86
CA PHE A 293 -14.95 -3.34 -6.58
C PHE A 293 -13.46 -3.09 -6.28
N GLU A 294 -13.14 -1.85 -5.88
CA GLU A 294 -11.77 -1.38 -5.72
C GLU A 294 -11.53 -0.82 -4.29
N PRO A 295 -11.67 -1.65 -3.24
CA PRO A 295 -11.67 -1.17 -1.85
C PRO A 295 -10.28 -0.81 -1.32
N TRP A 296 -10.28 -0.14 -0.18
CA TRP A 296 -9.16 -0.05 0.75
C TRP A 296 -9.63 -0.59 2.09
N PHE A 297 -8.94 -1.57 2.67
CA PHE A 297 -9.48 -2.32 3.78
C PHE A 297 -8.41 -2.82 4.75
N LEU A 298 -8.83 -2.94 6.02
CA LEU A 298 -8.13 -3.67 7.07
C LEU A 298 -8.44 -5.17 6.96
N SER A 299 -7.43 -6.01 7.15
CA SER A 299 -7.53 -7.47 7.00
C SER A 299 -6.50 -8.23 7.84
N TRP A 300 -6.71 -9.52 8.01
CA TRP A 300 -5.73 -10.42 8.60
C TRP A 300 -4.58 -10.69 7.62
N ARG A 301 -3.34 -10.47 8.06
CA ARG A 301 -2.14 -10.61 7.24
C ARG A 301 -2.03 -11.97 6.56
N TRP A 302 -2.50 -13.04 7.20
CA TRP A 302 -2.41 -14.40 6.67
C TRP A 302 -3.61 -14.79 5.79
N GLY A 303 -4.78 -14.18 6.03
CA GLY A 303 -5.98 -14.40 5.22
C GLY A 303 -6.01 -13.61 3.91
N THR A 304 -5.19 -12.56 3.80
CA THR A 304 -5.14 -11.73 2.60
C THR A 304 -4.36 -12.39 1.47
N LEU A 305 -5.00 -12.61 0.31
CA LEU A 305 -4.35 -13.14 -0.88
C LEU A 305 -3.29 -12.16 -1.42
N TRP A 306 -2.23 -12.70 -2.00
CA TRP A 306 -1.17 -11.90 -2.62
C TRP A 306 -1.61 -11.28 -3.95
N TYR A 307 -0.90 -10.25 -4.40
CA TYR A 307 -1.18 -9.63 -5.70
C TYR A 307 -0.50 -10.40 -6.83
N ASP A 308 -1.20 -10.52 -7.96
CA ASP A 308 -0.67 -11.15 -9.18
C ASP A 308 0.27 -10.19 -9.91
N TYR A 309 1.55 -10.59 -10.07
CA TYR A 309 2.61 -9.74 -10.61
C TYR A 309 2.39 -9.36 -12.09
N ARG A 310 1.58 -10.12 -12.82
CA ARG A 310 1.30 -9.90 -14.25
C ARG A 310 0.59 -8.56 -14.50
N TYR A 311 -0.16 -8.09 -13.51
CA TYR A 311 -0.81 -6.78 -13.56
C TYR A 311 0.17 -5.64 -13.30
N ARG A 312 0.72 -5.10 -14.39
CA ARG A 312 1.58 -3.91 -14.41
C ARG A 312 0.90 -2.68 -14.97
N GLY A 313 1.48 -1.53 -14.69
CA GLY A 313 0.98 -0.24 -15.12
C GLY A 313 -0.31 0.13 -14.39
N TYR A 314 -1.40 0.28 -15.15
CA TYR A 314 -2.66 0.80 -14.65
C TYR A 314 -3.83 -0.11 -15.00
N GLY A 315 -4.85 -0.12 -14.14
CA GLY A 315 -6.10 -0.85 -14.35
C GLY A 315 -6.10 -2.24 -13.74
N LYS A 316 -7.21 -2.59 -13.07
CA LYS A 316 -7.56 -3.93 -12.54
C LYS A 316 -6.57 -4.63 -11.60
N ASN A 317 -5.42 -4.03 -11.34
CA ASN A 317 -4.36 -4.55 -10.49
C ASN A 317 -4.80 -4.79 -9.03
N LYS A 318 -5.62 -3.90 -8.45
CA LYS A 318 -6.21 -4.09 -7.13
C LYS A 318 -7.52 -4.90 -7.19
N ILE A 319 -8.29 -4.70 -8.26
CA ILE A 319 -9.55 -5.40 -8.50
C ILE A 319 -9.36 -6.92 -8.49
N VAL A 320 -8.30 -7.42 -9.12
CA VAL A 320 -8.06 -8.87 -9.20
C VAL A 320 -7.89 -9.51 -7.82
N GLN A 321 -7.17 -8.85 -6.90
CA GLN A 321 -7.03 -9.33 -5.52
C GLN A 321 -8.39 -9.30 -4.80
N ALA A 322 -9.14 -8.21 -4.91
CA ALA A 322 -10.47 -8.12 -4.29
C ALA A 322 -11.44 -9.18 -4.84
N ALA A 323 -11.38 -9.48 -6.14
CA ALA A 323 -12.17 -10.53 -6.76
C ALA A 323 -11.79 -11.92 -6.26
N ALA A 324 -10.49 -12.21 -6.12
CA ALA A 324 -10.01 -13.47 -5.56
C ALA A 324 -10.36 -13.63 -4.07
N MET A 325 -10.24 -12.57 -3.28
CA MET A 325 -10.69 -12.54 -1.87
C MET A 325 -12.19 -12.82 -1.78
N ASN A 326 -13.00 -12.19 -2.64
CA ASN A 326 -14.44 -12.44 -2.67
C ASN A 326 -14.77 -13.89 -3.08
N ALA A 327 -14.06 -14.45 -4.06
CA ALA A 327 -14.24 -15.83 -4.52
C ALA A 327 -13.91 -16.88 -3.45
N THR A 328 -13.12 -16.50 -2.43
CA THR A 328 -12.77 -17.37 -1.28
C THR A 328 -13.66 -17.14 -0.06
N GLY A 329 -14.78 -16.42 -0.20
CA GLY A 329 -15.80 -16.26 0.85
C GLY A 329 -15.58 -15.09 1.80
N THR A 330 -14.72 -14.13 1.44
CA THR A 330 -14.46 -12.94 2.27
C THR A 330 -15.75 -12.18 2.61
N ALA A 331 -15.98 -11.92 3.88
CA ALA A 331 -17.08 -11.09 4.36
C ALA A 331 -16.71 -9.60 4.32
N TRP A 332 -17.17 -8.88 3.31
CA TRP A 332 -16.91 -7.46 3.15
C TRP A 332 -17.77 -6.62 4.09
N ARG A 333 -17.14 -5.79 4.92
CA ARG A 333 -17.83 -4.87 5.85
C ARG A 333 -17.26 -3.48 5.70
N VAL A 334 -18.07 -2.45 5.95
CA VAL A 334 -17.57 -1.08 6.12
C VAL A 334 -17.26 -0.87 7.60
N SER A 335 -16.06 -0.37 7.92
CA SER A 335 -15.72 0.09 9.27
C SER A 335 -16.45 1.40 9.59
N PRO A 336 -17.03 1.57 10.79
CA PRO A 336 -17.66 2.83 11.20
C PRO A 336 -16.63 3.89 11.64
N ASP A 337 -15.38 3.52 11.93
CA ASP A 337 -14.51 4.31 12.82
C ASP A 337 -13.60 5.31 12.13
N GLY A 338 -13.40 5.18 10.82
CA GLY A 338 -12.73 6.23 10.08
C GLY A 338 -12.66 6.01 8.59
N TYR A 339 -11.87 6.85 7.93
CA TYR A 339 -11.94 7.07 6.50
C TYR A 339 -10.58 7.43 5.92
N LEU A 340 -10.53 7.49 4.59
CA LEU A 340 -9.38 7.94 3.82
C LEU A 340 -9.70 9.25 3.10
N VAL A 341 -8.70 10.10 2.93
CA VAL A 341 -8.79 11.31 2.11
C VAL A 341 -7.77 11.26 0.98
N HIS A 342 -8.23 11.40 -0.26
CA HIS A 342 -7.34 11.54 -1.41
C HIS A 342 -6.63 12.88 -1.37
N ARG A 343 -5.29 12.82 -1.30
CA ARG A 343 -4.38 13.95 -1.35
C ARG A 343 -4.01 14.23 -2.79
N LYS A 344 -4.70 15.21 -3.39
CA LYS A 344 -4.58 15.60 -4.80
C LYS A 344 -3.12 15.67 -5.29
N HIS A 345 -2.88 15.12 -6.46
CA HIS A 345 -1.58 15.14 -7.12
C HIS A 345 -1.71 15.15 -8.65
N ALA A 346 -0.62 15.48 -9.35
CA ALA A 346 -0.57 15.41 -10.80
C ALA A 346 -0.76 13.96 -11.30
N GLU A 347 -1.48 13.77 -12.41
CA GLU A 347 -1.66 12.44 -13.01
C GLU A 347 -0.35 11.88 -13.58
N SER A 348 -0.13 10.57 -13.39
CA SER A 348 1.05 9.87 -13.93
C SER A 348 0.98 9.70 -15.44
N ARG A 349 2.15 9.58 -16.10
CA ARG A 349 2.24 9.30 -17.54
C ARG A 349 1.52 8.01 -17.93
N VAL A 350 1.75 6.93 -17.17
CA VAL A 350 1.11 5.61 -17.32
C VAL A 350 -0.41 5.73 -17.38
N ARG A 351 -1.00 6.50 -16.46
CA ARG A 351 -2.44 6.70 -16.41
C ARG A 351 -2.95 7.44 -17.65
N LYS A 352 -2.25 8.50 -18.07
CA LYS A 352 -2.63 9.29 -19.27
C LYS A 352 -2.62 8.42 -20.52
N GLU A 353 -1.59 7.61 -20.71
CA GLU A 353 -1.47 6.67 -21.84
C GLU A 353 -2.56 5.59 -21.79
N PHE A 354 -2.80 5.00 -20.63
CA PHE A 354 -3.87 4.01 -20.44
C PHE A 354 -5.26 4.58 -20.77
N LEU A 355 -5.57 5.78 -20.31
CA LEU A 355 -6.85 6.43 -20.60
C LEU A 355 -6.99 6.80 -22.07
N LYS A 356 -5.90 7.27 -22.70
CA LYS A 356 -5.88 7.54 -24.15
C LYS A 356 -6.28 6.30 -24.95
N ALA A 357 -5.68 5.13 -24.63
CA ALA A 357 -6.04 3.87 -25.26
C ALA A 357 -7.49 3.46 -24.92
N LYS A 358 -7.89 3.50 -23.65
CA LYS A 358 -9.26 3.15 -23.22
C LYS A 358 -10.35 3.92 -23.98
N PHE A 359 -10.10 5.19 -24.31
CA PHE A 359 -11.06 6.05 -24.99
C PHE A 359 -10.89 6.10 -26.52
N SER A 360 -9.87 5.47 -27.10
CA SER A 360 -9.67 5.38 -28.56
C SER A 360 -10.54 4.32 -29.25
N LYS A 361 -11.63 3.88 -28.61
CA LYS A 361 -12.51 2.72 -28.90
C LYS A 361 -12.98 2.50 -30.36
N LYS A 362 -12.66 3.39 -31.29
CA LYS A 362 -13.00 3.30 -32.71
C LYS A 362 -11.94 2.61 -33.56
N ASP A 363 -10.74 2.38 -33.01
CA ASP A 363 -9.63 1.76 -33.71
C ASP A 363 -9.07 0.60 -32.87
N MET A 364 -9.42 -0.63 -33.25
CA MET A 364 -8.96 -1.85 -32.57
C MET A 364 -7.47 -2.10 -32.82
N ASP A 365 -6.91 -1.61 -33.93
CA ASP A 365 -5.49 -1.73 -34.22
C ASP A 365 -4.69 -0.77 -33.31
N ALA A 366 -5.25 0.39 -32.96
CA ALA A 366 -4.65 1.32 -31.99
C ALA A 366 -4.60 0.79 -30.55
N LEU A 367 -5.34 -0.29 -30.24
CA LEU A 367 -5.28 -0.94 -28.92
C LEU A 367 -4.20 -2.03 -28.86
N ARG A 368 -3.75 -2.56 -30.00
CA ARG A 368 -2.81 -3.68 -30.05
C ARG A 368 -1.49 -3.34 -29.38
N GLY A 369 -1.05 -4.23 -28.50
CA GLY A 369 0.20 -4.09 -27.78
C GLY A 369 0.21 -2.93 -26.80
N THR A 370 -0.96 -2.43 -26.35
CA THR A 370 -1.05 -1.42 -25.28
C THR A 370 -1.19 -2.07 -23.91
N VAL A 371 -0.85 -1.33 -22.86
CA VAL A 371 -1.12 -1.74 -21.46
C VAL A 371 -2.61 -2.04 -21.25
N TYR A 372 -3.48 -1.26 -21.89
CA TYR A 372 -4.92 -1.43 -21.78
C TYR A 372 -5.38 -2.79 -22.31
N GLU A 373 -5.03 -3.11 -23.56
CA GLU A 373 -5.41 -4.39 -24.18
C GLU A 373 -4.91 -5.59 -23.36
N HIS A 374 -3.63 -5.55 -22.95
CA HIS A 374 -3.05 -6.63 -22.16
C HIS A 374 -3.79 -6.84 -20.84
N VAL A 375 -4.07 -5.76 -20.09
CA VAL A 375 -4.81 -5.83 -18.81
C VAL A 375 -6.26 -6.29 -19.00
N GLU A 376 -6.92 -5.90 -20.10
CA GLU A 376 -8.26 -6.40 -20.43
C GLU A 376 -8.26 -7.90 -20.76
N SER A 377 -7.27 -8.37 -21.55
CA SER A 377 -7.08 -9.79 -21.87
C SER A 377 -6.81 -10.61 -20.61
N LEU A 378 -5.87 -10.17 -19.79
CA LEU A 378 -5.51 -10.83 -18.52
C LEU A 378 -6.70 -10.89 -17.57
N TRP A 379 -7.50 -9.82 -17.49
CA TRP A 379 -8.74 -9.82 -16.70
C TRP A 379 -9.79 -10.80 -17.21
N LYS A 380 -9.93 -10.95 -18.53
CA LYS A 380 -10.85 -11.94 -19.11
C LYS A 380 -10.44 -13.36 -18.74
N ALA A 381 -9.15 -13.70 -18.91
CA ALA A 381 -8.60 -15.00 -18.53
C ALA A 381 -8.76 -15.26 -17.02
N THR A 382 -8.39 -14.28 -16.19
CA THR A 382 -8.54 -14.36 -14.73
C THR A 382 -10.00 -14.53 -14.32
N GLY A 383 -10.94 -13.87 -15.00
CA GLY A 383 -12.37 -14.06 -14.75
C GLY A 383 -12.84 -15.49 -15.00
N GLN A 384 -12.28 -16.17 -16.00
CA GLN A 384 -12.56 -17.60 -16.27
C GLN A 384 -11.96 -18.50 -15.19
N GLU A 385 -10.72 -18.23 -14.77
CA GLU A 385 -10.06 -18.96 -13.67
C GLU A 385 -10.82 -18.79 -12.34
N LEU A 386 -11.30 -17.58 -12.04
CA LEU A 386 -12.12 -17.30 -10.84
C LEU A 386 -13.46 -18.04 -10.89
N ALA A 387 -14.14 -18.02 -12.05
CA ALA A 387 -15.40 -18.75 -12.23
C ALA A 387 -15.22 -20.28 -12.13
N ALA A 388 -14.06 -20.80 -12.53
CA ALA A 388 -13.70 -22.21 -12.42
C ALA A 388 -13.15 -22.59 -11.03
N GLY A 389 -12.92 -21.63 -10.13
CA GLY A 389 -12.27 -21.89 -8.84
C GLY A 389 -10.80 -22.28 -8.92
N THR A 390 -10.12 -21.99 -10.04
CA THR A 390 -8.72 -22.37 -10.31
C THR A 390 -7.74 -21.20 -10.24
N TYR A 391 -8.24 -19.98 -10.03
CA TYR A 391 -7.41 -18.79 -9.94
C TYR A 391 -6.44 -18.87 -8.75
N MET A 392 -5.16 -18.62 -9.04
CA MET A 392 -4.15 -18.35 -8.02
C MET A 392 -3.29 -17.18 -8.47
N ALA A 393 -3.08 -16.20 -7.59
CA ALA A 393 -2.19 -15.09 -7.87
C ALA A 393 -0.79 -15.63 -8.24
N ARG A 394 -0.28 -15.21 -9.41
CA ARG A 394 1.08 -15.55 -9.81
C ARG A 394 2.06 -14.70 -9.01
N LEU A 395 3.01 -15.36 -8.35
CA LEU A 395 4.05 -14.75 -7.53
C LEU A 395 5.42 -15.02 -8.13
N GLU A 396 6.35 -14.10 -7.95
CA GLU A 396 7.72 -14.27 -8.40
C GLU A 396 8.40 -15.37 -7.58
N ARG A 397 9.08 -16.33 -8.24
CA ARG A 397 9.74 -17.46 -7.56
C ARG A 397 10.66 -17.02 -6.43
N ARG A 398 11.43 -15.95 -6.64
CA ARG A 398 12.34 -15.38 -5.62
C ARG A 398 11.60 -14.70 -4.47
N PHE A 399 10.46 -14.07 -4.76
CA PHE A 399 9.59 -13.51 -3.73
C PHE A 399 9.09 -14.63 -2.80
N THR A 400 8.60 -15.73 -3.36
CA THR A 400 8.15 -16.90 -2.57
C THR A 400 9.30 -17.52 -1.75
N ALA A 401 10.49 -17.65 -2.34
CA ALA A 401 11.67 -18.15 -1.63
C ALA A 401 12.08 -17.24 -0.45
N CYS A 402 12.06 -15.92 -0.67
CA CYS A 402 12.34 -14.93 0.36
C CYS A 402 11.33 -15.02 1.52
N MET A 403 10.03 -15.06 1.22
CA MET A 403 8.97 -15.17 2.22
C MET A 403 9.20 -16.35 3.19
N GLY A 404 9.63 -17.51 2.69
CA GLY A 404 9.94 -18.68 3.54
C GLY A 404 11.16 -18.52 4.46
N GLN A 405 12.03 -17.55 4.20
CA GLN A 405 13.25 -17.30 4.99
C GLN A 405 13.01 -16.26 6.10
N LEU A 406 12.08 -15.34 5.92
CA LEU A 406 11.84 -14.23 6.84
C LEU A 406 11.21 -14.70 8.16
N PRO A 407 11.79 -14.37 9.32
CA PRO A 407 11.30 -14.85 10.62
C PRO A 407 9.83 -14.55 10.89
N TRP A 408 9.37 -13.33 10.57
CA TRP A 408 7.99 -12.90 10.82
C TRP A 408 6.95 -13.48 9.84
N TRP A 409 7.38 -14.29 8.87
CA TRP A 409 6.52 -15.04 7.94
C TRP A 409 6.56 -16.55 8.19
N LYS A 410 7.21 -16.99 9.28
CA LYS A 410 7.11 -18.37 9.77
C LYS A 410 5.95 -18.43 10.77
N ARG A 411 4.95 -19.29 10.53
CA ARG A 411 3.92 -19.57 11.54
C ARG A 411 4.47 -20.57 12.54
N ASP A 412 4.26 -20.33 13.82
CA ASP A 412 4.46 -21.37 14.83
C ASP A 412 3.44 -22.48 14.58
N ALA A 413 3.91 -23.72 14.51
CA ALA A 413 3.13 -24.90 14.12
C ALA A 413 1.93 -25.25 15.04
N GLY A 414 1.63 -24.43 16.05
CA GLY A 414 0.52 -24.61 17.01
C GLY A 414 -0.54 -23.51 16.99
N SER A 415 -0.63 -22.72 15.92
CA SER A 415 -1.52 -21.55 15.81
C SER A 415 -2.50 -21.62 14.63
N GLU A 416 -2.94 -22.83 14.26
CA GLU A 416 -3.99 -23.05 13.25
C GLU A 416 -5.40 -22.84 13.81
#